data_AF-A0A969MJA1-F1
#
_entry.id   AF-A0A969MJA1-F1
#
_cell.length_a   1.000
_cell.length_b   1.000
_cell.length_c   1.000
_cell.angle_alpha   90.00
_cell.angle_beta   90.00
_cell.angle_gamma   90.00
#
_symmetry.space_group_name_H-M   'P 1'
#
loop_
_entity.id
_entity.type
_entity.pdbx_description
1 polymer ?
#
loop_
_entity_poly.entity_id
_entity_poly.type
_entity_poly.pdbx_seq_one_letter_code
_entity_poly.pdbx_strand_id
1 'polypeptide(L)' 'MAGVKGRTGNPGANNPNKKNDTSFKVEGKEARSQKPICFRPTLTLETEIEAQVKAMGITKTKWLEQAAIAYLKHNET' A
#
# COMPACT_ATOMS: atom_id res chain seq x y z
N MET A 1 4.61 3.32 -24.20
CA MET A 1 5.71 4.28 -24.48
C MET A 1 5.98 5.05 -23.19
N ALA A 2 6.92 4.59 -22.35
CA ALA A 2 7.21 5.21 -21.05
C ALA A 2 8.16 6.40 -21.24
N GLY A 3 7.78 7.57 -20.70
CA GLY A 3 8.53 8.81 -20.82
C GLY A 3 9.82 8.77 -20.00
N VAL A 4 10.95 8.52 -20.65
CA VAL A 4 12.28 8.64 -20.04
C VAL A 4 12.67 10.11 -20.03
N LYS A 5 12.57 10.77 -18.88
CA LYS A 5 13.00 12.16 -18.70
C LYS A 5 14.44 12.18 -18.17
N GLY A 6 15.41 12.01 -19.07
CA GLY A 6 16.84 12.19 -18.76
C GLY A 6 17.27 13.65 -18.94
N ARG A 7 18.06 14.19 -18.01
CA ARG A 7 18.76 15.47 -18.20
C ARG A 7 20.08 15.15 -18.92
N THR A 8 20.13 15.33 -20.23
CA THR A 8 21.35 15.15 -21.03
C THR A 8 22.40 16.17 -20.58
N GLY A 9 23.36 15.73 -19.77
CA GLY A 9 24.55 16.51 -19.45
C GLY A 9 25.44 16.65 -20.68
N ASN A 10 26.03 17.83 -20.86
CA ASN A 10 26.87 18.16 -22.01
C ASN A 10 28.11 17.23 -22.08
N PRO A 11 28.49 16.70 -23.26
CA PRO A 11 29.62 15.78 -23.39
C PRO A 11 30.92 16.58 -23.33
N GLY A 12 31.56 16.59 -22.16
CA GLY A 12 32.83 17.29 -21.99
C GLY A 12 33.50 16.90 -20.68
N ALA A 13 34.66 16.24 -20.82
CA ALA A 13 35.61 15.82 -19.78
C ALA A 13 35.14 14.74 -18.78
N ASN A 14 35.86 13.61 -18.78
CA ASN A 14 35.82 12.63 -17.69
C ASN A 14 36.33 13.30 -16.41
N ASN A 15 35.42 13.69 -15.53
CA ASN A 15 35.76 14.12 -14.19
C ASN A 15 35.67 12.91 -13.25
N PRO A 16 36.78 12.37 -12.71
CA PRO A 16 36.75 11.22 -11.81
C PRO A 16 35.98 11.48 -10.50
N ASN A 17 35.80 12.75 -10.12
CA ASN A 17 35.02 13.14 -8.95
C ASN A 17 33.53 13.35 -9.24
N LYS A 18 33.14 13.42 -10.53
CA LYS A 18 31.75 13.57 -10.93
C LYS A 18 31.17 12.18 -11.13
N LYS A 19 30.53 11.63 -10.10
CA LYS A 19 29.77 10.38 -10.23
C LYS A 19 28.79 10.58 -11.38
N ASN A 20 28.89 9.76 -12.42
CA ASN A 20 27.93 9.76 -13.50
C ASN A 20 26.57 9.42 -12.88
N ASP A 21 25.67 10.40 -12.87
CA ASP A 21 24.29 10.29 -12.37
C ASP A 21 23.43 9.36 -13.25
N THR A 22 24.04 8.59 -14.15
CA THR A 22 23.41 7.53 -14.93
C THR A 22 23.23 6.29 -14.08
N SER A 23 22.58 6.45 -12.93
CA SER A 23 21.93 5.34 -12.25
C SER A 23 20.43 5.51 -12.51
N PHE A 24 19.91 4.71 -13.43
CA PHE A 24 18.47 4.61 -13.62
C PHE A 24 17.90 3.99 -12.34
N LYS A 25 17.27 4.80 -11.49
CA LYS A 25 16.39 4.27 -10.45
C LYS A 25 15.19 3.65 -11.16
N VAL A 26 15.20 2.33 -11.30
CA VAL A 26 13.97 1.60 -11.58
C VAL A 26 13.12 1.74 -10.33
N GLU A 27 12.10 2.60 -10.39
CA GLU A 27 11.10 2.68 -9.33
C GLU A 27 10.45 1.30 -9.21
N GLY A 28 10.78 0.58 -8.13
CA GLY A 28 10.07 -0.62 -7.76
C GLY A 28 8.59 -0.29 -7.57
N LYS A 29 7.71 -1.27 -7.83
CA LYS A 29 6.27 -1.18 -7.57
C LYS A 29 6.05 -0.44 -6.26
N GLU A 30 5.27 0.65 -6.29
CA GLU A 30 5.00 1.49 -5.12
C GLU A 30 4.80 0.60 -3.88
N ALA A 31 5.61 0.85 -2.85
CA ALA A 31 5.41 0.16 -1.58
C ALA A 31 3.97 0.41 -1.15
N ARG A 32 3.18 -0.67 -1.02
CA ARG A 32 1.79 -0.63 -0.58
C ARG A 32 1.70 0.35 0.58
N SER A 33 0.97 1.45 0.39
CA SER A 33 0.84 2.52 1.40
C SER A 33 0.61 1.87 2.75
N GLN A 34 1.64 1.86 3.62
CA GLN A 34 1.57 1.22 4.94
C GLN A 34 0.67 1.99 5.91
N LYS A 35 0.00 3.06 5.45
CA LYS A 35 -0.90 3.83 6.28
C LYS A 35 -2.09 2.93 6.66
N PRO A 36 -2.26 2.62 7.96
CA PRO A 36 -3.39 1.82 8.40
C PRO A 36 -4.68 2.59 8.12
N ILE A 37 -5.62 1.94 7.45
CA ILE A 37 -6.97 2.48 7.29
C ILE A 37 -7.61 2.50 8.68
N CYS A 38 -7.99 3.68 9.15
CA CYS A 38 -8.68 3.82 10.43
C CYS A 38 -10.17 3.52 10.21
N PHE A 39 -10.57 2.28 10.50
CA PHE A 39 -11.97 1.87 10.49
C PHE A 39 -12.68 2.42 11.74
N ARG A 40 -13.71 3.25 11.55
CA ARG A 40 -14.53 3.82 12.62
C ARG A 40 -16.00 3.46 12.40
N PRO A 41 -16.47 2.33 12.94
CA PRO A 41 -17.87 1.93 12.86
C PRO A 41 -18.76 2.86 13.71
N THR A 42 -20.07 2.77 13.52
CA THR A 42 -21.04 3.39 14.45
C THR A 42 -20.98 2.69 15.80
N LEU A 43 -21.39 3.38 16.87
CA LEU A 43 -21.41 2.83 18.24
C LEU A 43 -22.16 1.50 18.34
N THR A 44 -23.30 1.38 17.66
CA THR A 44 -24.10 0.16 17.63
C THR A 44 -23.32 -1.00 16.99
N LEU A 45 -22.74 -0.75 15.82
CA LEU A 45 -21.99 -1.76 15.07
C LEU A 45 -20.71 -2.16 15.81
N GLU A 46 -20.05 -1.24 16.50
CA GLU A 46 -18.88 -1.55 17.32
C GLU A 46 -19.20 -2.59 18.40
N THR A 47 -20.31 -2.42 19.13
CA THR A 47 -20.72 -3.37 20.18
C THR A 47 -21.00 -4.76 19.63
N GLU A 48 -21.63 -4.86 18.46
CA GLU A 48 -21.91 -6.14 17.79
C GLU A 48 -20.62 -6.81 17.31
N ILE A 49 -19.70 -6.04 16.73
CA ILE A 49 -18.39 -6.53 16.30
C ILE A 49 -17.62 -7.07 17.50
N GLU A 50 -17.56 -6.34 18.61
CA GLU A 50 -16.84 -6.77 19.80
C GLU A 50 -17.42 -8.06 20.41
N ALA A 51 -18.75 -8.18 20.46
CA ALA A 51 -19.41 -9.40 20.91
C ALA A 51 -19.07 -10.60 20.01
N GLN A 52 -19.10 -10.42 18.68
CA GLN A 52 -18.73 -11.45 17.72
C GLN A 52 -17.25 -11.84 17.79
N VAL A 53 -16.36 -10.86 17.85
CA VAL A 53 -14.90 -11.06 17.94
C VAL A 53 -14.58 -11.86 19.21
N LYS A 54 -15.24 -11.52 20.33
CA LYS A 54 -15.11 -12.26 21.60
C LYS A 54 -15.65 -13.67 21.51
N ALA A 55 -16.81 -13.88 20.88
CA ALA A 55 -17.40 -15.21 20.69
C ALA A 55 -16.53 -16.12 19.81
N MET A 56 -15.88 -15.56 18.78
CA MET A 56 -15.00 -16.29 17.87
C MET A 56 -13.57 -16.46 18.40
N GLY A 57 -13.19 -15.74 19.46
CA GLY A 57 -11.83 -15.79 20.01
C GLY A 57 -10.74 -15.29 19.05
N ILE A 58 -11.09 -14.39 18.14
CA ILE A 58 -10.16 -13.81 17.15
C ILE A 58 -9.83 -12.36 17.47
N THR A 59 -8.90 -11.75 16.73
CA THR A 59 -8.60 -10.32 16.83
C THR A 59 -9.53 -9.50 15.93
N LYS A 60 -9.81 -8.24 16.32
CA LYS A 60 -10.64 -7.29 15.53
C LYS A 60 -10.09 -7.11 14.11
N THR A 61 -8.76 -7.09 13.94
CA THR A 61 -8.10 -7.01 12.61
C THR A 61 -8.42 -8.21 11.74
N LYS A 62 -8.31 -9.43 12.29
CA LYS A 62 -8.59 -10.67 11.54
C LYS A 62 -10.07 -10.76 11.15
N TRP A 63 -10.96 -10.30 12.04
CA TRP A 63 -12.38 -10.19 11.74
C TRP A 63 -12.65 -9.21 10.58
N LEU A 64 -12.00 -8.04 10.59
CA LEU A 64 -12.14 -7.05 9.51
C LEU A 64 -11.64 -7.58 8.16
N GLU A 65 -10.52 -8.32 8.15
CA GLU A 65 -10.00 -8.96 6.94
C GLU A 65 -11.01 -9.98 6.38
N GLN A 66 -11.59 -10.82 7.23
CA GLN A 66 -12.60 -11.80 6.82
C GLN A 66 -13.87 -11.13 6.31
N ALA A 67 -14.34 -10.08 6.98
CA ALA A 67 -15.51 -9.32 6.56
C ALA A 67 -15.30 -8.65 5.19
N ALA A 68 -14.12 -8.06 4.95
CA ALA A 68 -13.77 -7.48 3.67
C ALA A 68 -13.74 -8.53 2.55
N ILE A 69 -13.14 -9.70 2.80
CA ILE A 69 -13.12 -10.80 1.83
C ILE A 69 -14.55 -11.29 1.52
N ALA A 70 -15.39 -11.44 2.53
CA ALA A 70 -16.77 -11.89 2.36
C ALA A 70 -17.59 -10.89 1.52
N TYR A 71 -17.44 -9.59 1.80
CA TYR A 71 -18.12 -8.53 1.04
C TYR A 71 -17.69 -8.50 -0.43
N LEU A 72 -16.39 -8.62 -0.72
CA LEU A 72 -15.89 -8.65 -2.10
C LEU A 72 -16.44 -9.85 -2.86
N LYS A 73 -16.40 -11.04 -2.26
CA LYS A 73 -16.93 -12.27 -2.90
C LYS A 73 -18.43 -12.21 -3.20
N HIS A 74 -19.21 -11.54 -2.35
CA HIS A 74 -20.66 -11.43 -2.52
C HIS A 74 -21.06 -10.35 -3.56
N ASN A 75 -20.21 -9.36 -3.82
CA ASN A 75 -20.50 -8.30 -4.80
C ASN A 75 -19.88 -8.55 -6.19
N GLU A 76 -18.99 -9.53 -6.32
CA GLU A 76 -18.47 -9.97 -7.62
C GLU A 76 -19.41 -10.95 -8.36
N THR A 77 -20.48 -11.39 -7.71
CA THR A 77 -21.58 -12.19 -8.30
C THR A 77 -22.78 -11.32 -8.63
#